data_AF-A0A1Q4UQK5-F1
#
_entry.id   AF-A0A1Q4UQK5-F1
#
_cell.length_a   1.000
_cell.length_b   1.000
_cell.length_c   1.000
_cell.angle_alpha   90.00
_cell.angle_beta   90.00
_cell.angle_gamma   90.00
#
_symmetry.space_group_name_H-M   'P 1'
#
loop_
_entity.id
_entity.type
_entity.pdbx_description
1 polymer ?
#
loop_
_entity_poly.entity_id
_entity_poly.type
_entity_poly.pdbx_seq_one_letter_code
_entity_poly.pdbx_strand_id
1 'polypeptide(L)'
;MILDEFTSVPDFPFERYFESVNQHISATQYWLRVLRSVSGFVESDWKPRVRPIELEEDMYLGKVVDIISLKLKKEINLQTYSVLGDANMLMKENQPISEEEYAEQKKVFGPDFVLDETARNGITYEEAVLEAQENSLIKPAMIWVEKGIYWEVAPDLSEGGYEVPIERLILTWEISERAEPKAIQALELFLHPGQAMERVNSVFSPDPA
;
A
#
# COMPACT_ATOMS: atom_id res chain seq x y z
N MET A 1 10.87 13.08 -16.76
CA MET A 1 10.04 12.38 -15.75
C MET A 1 10.84 12.24 -14.49
N ILE A 2 10.21 12.10 -13.33
CA ILE A 2 10.93 11.90 -12.06
C ILE A 2 11.68 10.57 -12.10
N LEU A 3 11.09 9.56 -12.74
CA LEU A 3 11.65 8.26 -13.04
C LEU A 3 13.04 8.35 -13.70
N ASP A 4 13.28 9.32 -14.59
CA ASP A 4 14.56 9.49 -15.27
C ASP A 4 15.71 9.73 -14.27
N GLU A 5 15.43 10.37 -13.14
CA GLU A 5 16.41 10.62 -12.05
C GLU A 5 16.85 9.31 -11.37
N PHE A 6 16.08 8.24 -11.49
CA PHE A 6 16.29 6.96 -10.79
C PHE A 6 16.75 5.82 -11.71
N THR A 7 16.68 5.98 -13.03
CA THR A 7 17.07 4.93 -14.00
C THR A 7 18.53 4.44 -13.86
N SER A 8 19.41 5.28 -13.31
CA SER A 8 20.81 4.92 -13.03
C SER A 8 21.04 4.32 -11.63
N VAL A 9 20.03 4.30 -10.77
CA VAL A 9 20.13 3.71 -9.43
C VAL A 9 20.14 2.18 -9.57
N PRO A 10 21.04 1.46 -8.88
CA PRO A 10 21.07 0.00 -8.92
C PRO A 10 19.71 -0.62 -8.62
N ASP A 11 19.39 -1.70 -9.34
CA ASP A 11 18.16 -2.49 -9.21
C ASP A 11 16.85 -1.76 -9.53
N PHE A 12 16.91 -0.56 -10.14
CA PHE A 12 15.71 0.10 -10.68
C PHE A 12 14.92 -0.85 -11.62
N PRO A 13 13.58 -1.00 -11.50
CA PRO A 13 12.62 -0.19 -10.74
C PRO A 13 12.31 -0.68 -9.31
N PHE A 14 13.25 -1.35 -8.66
CA PHE A 14 13.20 -1.80 -7.25
C PHE A 14 12.20 -2.92 -6.99
N GLU A 15 12.08 -3.89 -7.91
CA GLU A 15 11.07 -4.95 -7.87
C GLU A 15 11.18 -5.87 -6.65
N ARG A 16 12.33 -5.92 -5.98
CA ARG A 16 12.65 -6.78 -4.84
C ARG A 16 12.72 -5.99 -3.54
N TYR A 17 11.92 -4.93 -3.42
CA TYR A 17 11.84 -4.10 -2.21
C TYR A 17 11.49 -4.89 -0.94
N PHE A 18 10.83 -6.05 -1.07
CA PHE A 18 10.44 -6.89 0.07
C PHE A 18 11.60 -7.69 0.68
N GLU A 19 12.68 -7.91 -0.07
CA GLU A 19 13.88 -8.65 0.37
C GLU A 19 15.12 -7.75 0.52
N SER A 20 15.09 -6.54 -0.06
CA SER A 20 16.22 -5.61 -0.05
C SER A 20 15.84 -4.26 0.57
N VAL A 21 16.39 -3.99 1.75
CA VAL A 21 16.24 -2.69 2.45
C VAL A 21 16.67 -1.53 1.54
N ASN A 22 17.74 -1.71 0.75
CA ASN A 22 18.23 -0.66 -0.16
C ASN A 22 17.23 -0.37 -1.28
N GLN A 23 16.59 -1.39 -1.85
CA GLN A 23 15.56 -1.21 -2.86
C GLN A 23 14.31 -0.56 -2.25
N HIS A 24 13.89 -0.96 -1.05
CA HIS A 24 12.78 -0.33 -0.34
C HIS A 24 13.04 1.17 -0.04
N ILE A 25 14.25 1.52 0.41
CA ILE A 25 14.66 2.91 0.61
C ILE A 25 14.65 3.67 -0.73
N SER A 26 15.12 3.06 -1.81
CA SER A 26 15.16 3.71 -3.13
C SER A 26 13.77 3.94 -3.70
N ALA A 27 12.85 2.97 -3.54
CA ALA A 27 11.45 3.12 -3.87
C ALA A 27 10.80 4.23 -3.03
N THR A 28 11.09 4.28 -1.73
CA THR A 28 10.64 5.36 -0.83
C THR A 28 11.12 6.73 -1.30
N GLN A 29 12.38 6.86 -1.69
CA GLN A 29 12.93 8.10 -2.21
C GLN A 29 12.27 8.52 -3.52
N TYR A 30 11.99 7.58 -4.42
CA TYR A 30 11.23 7.85 -5.65
C TYR A 30 9.84 8.40 -5.32
N TRP A 31 9.07 7.71 -4.47
CA TRP A 31 7.71 8.14 -4.12
C TRP A 31 7.66 9.47 -3.37
N LEU A 32 8.63 9.75 -2.49
CA LEU A 32 8.79 11.05 -1.86
C LEU A 32 9.15 12.14 -2.88
N ARG A 33 9.97 11.83 -3.89
CA ARG A 33 10.33 12.76 -4.96
C ARG A 33 9.12 13.10 -5.83
N VAL A 34 8.30 12.09 -6.16
CA VAL A 34 6.99 12.27 -6.83
C VAL A 34 6.11 13.18 -6.00
N LEU A 35 5.88 12.87 -4.72
CA LEU A 35 5.04 13.67 -3.83
C LEU A 35 5.50 15.13 -3.72
N ARG A 36 6.81 15.37 -3.56
CA ARG A 36 7.39 16.72 -3.47
C ARG A 36 7.30 17.51 -4.77
N SER A 37 7.07 16.86 -5.90
CA SER A 37 6.86 17.55 -7.19
C SER A 37 5.44 18.06 -7.40
N VAL A 38 4.48 17.54 -6.62
CA VAL A 38 3.06 17.80 -6.82
C VAL A 38 2.69 19.19 -6.31
N SER A 39 1.99 19.95 -7.15
CA SER A 39 1.51 21.28 -6.78
C SER A 39 0.53 21.21 -5.60
N GLY A 40 0.74 22.05 -4.59
CA GLY A 40 -0.04 22.05 -3.36
C GLY A 40 0.51 21.15 -2.24
N PHE A 41 1.53 20.34 -2.50
CA PHE A 41 2.24 19.64 -1.43
C PHE A 41 3.17 20.61 -0.69
N VAL A 42 2.91 20.84 0.60
CA VAL A 42 3.76 21.67 1.48
C VAL A 42 4.31 20.77 2.57
N GLU A 43 5.56 20.33 2.45
CA GLU A 43 6.16 19.29 3.32
C GLU A 43 6.00 19.58 4.82
N SER A 44 6.09 20.84 5.26
CA SER A 44 5.92 21.23 6.65
C SER A 44 4.51 21.04 7.22
N ASP A 45 3.49 20.90 6.37
CA ASP A 45 2.10 20.64 6.78
C ASP A 45 1.86 19.14 7.05
N TRP A 46 2.81 18.27 6.74
CA TRP A 46 2.70 16.81 6.85
C TRP A 46 3.67 16.26 7.88
N LYS A 47 3.23 15.24 8.61
CA LYS A 47 4.06 14.50 9.57
C LYS A 47 3.95 13.01 9.28
N PRO A 48 5.01 12.21 9.54
CA PRO A 48 4.88 10.76 9.56
C PRO A 48 3.77 10.34 10.50
N ARG A 49 2.98 9.34 10.11
CA ARG A 49 1.97 8.77 10.99
C ARG A 49 2.65 8.11 12.19
N VAL A 50 2.18 8.43 13.40
CA VAL A 50 2.67 7.78 14.62
C VAL A 50 2.05 6.39 14.71
N ARG A 51 2.87 5.36 14.53
CA ARG A 51 2.51 3.95 14.67
C ARG A 51 3.73 3.12 15.09
N PRO A 52 3.56 1.90 15.61
CA PRO A 52 4.64 0.92 15.63
C PRO A 52 5.18 0.74 14.20
N ILE A 53 6.48 0.96 14.03
CA ILE A 53 7.15 0.74 12.74
C ILE A 53 7.73 -0.67 12.76
N GLU A 54 7.16 -1.53 11.94
CA GLU A 54 7.69 -2.86 11.65
C GLU A 54 8.24 -2.83 10.22
N LEU A 55 9.55 -2.62 10.09
CA LEU A 55 10.19 -2.47 8.78
C LEU A 55 9.96 -3.70 7.88
N GLU A 56 9.96 -4.90 8.46
CA GLU A 56 9.68 -6.13 7.73
C GLU A 56 8.25 -6.15 7.16
N GLU A 57 7.26 -5.65 7.93
CA GLU A 57 5.88 -5.53 7.47
C GLU A 57 5.75 -4.44 6.39
N ASP A 58 6.41 -3.29 6.56
CA ASP A 58 6.40 -2.21 5.58
C ASP A 58 7.05 -2.64 4.25
N MET A 59 8.18 -3.35 4.33
CA MET A 59 8.84 -3.94 3.16
C MET A 59 7.95 -5.00 2.50
N TYR A 60 7.33 -5.86 3.30
CA TYR A 60 6.41 -6.90 2.82
C TYR A 60 5.22 -6.31 2.06
N LEU A 61 4.58 -5.27 2.59
CA LEU A 61 3.43 -4.58 1.98
C LEU A 61 3.83 -3.54 0.91
N GLY A 62 5.13 -3.29 0.71
CA GLY A 62 5.60 -2.23 -0.17
C GLY A 62 5.25 -0.82 0.31
N LYS A 63 4.96 -0.64 1.60
CA LYS A 63 4.54 0.64 2.18
C LYS A 63 5.72 1.61 2.27
N VAL A 64 5.68 2.65 1.46
CA VAL A 64 6.81 3.59 1.25
C VAL A 64 6.57 4.98 1.84
N VAL A 65 5.31 5.43 1.88
CA VAL A 65 4.95 6.74 2.47
C VAL A 65 3.69 6.58 3.29
N ASP A 66 3.73 7.05 4.54
CA ASP A 66 2.59 7.09 5.46
C ASP A 66 2.64 8.37 6.28
N ILE A 67 1.93 9.39 5.79
CA ILE A 67 1.97 10.74 6.33
C ILE A 67 0.57 11.29 6.54
N ILE A 68 0.43 12.18 7.52
CA ILE A 68 -0.83 12.81 7.88
C ILE A 68 -0.65 14.32 8.03
N SER A 69 -1.67 15.06 7.61
CA SER A 69 -1.83 16.48 7.87
C SER A 69 -3.14 16.74 8.61
N LEU A 70 -3.06 17.03 9.91
CA LEU A 70 -4.23 17.36 10.72
C LEU A 70 -4.84 18.72 10.34
N LYS A 71 -3.99 19.64 9.86
CA LYS A 71 -4.42 20.94 9.32
C LYS A 71 -5.34 20.75 8.11
N LEU A 72 -5.00 19.82 7.23
CA LEU A 72 -5.78 19.51 6.01
C LEU A 72 -6.84 18.42 6.25
N LYS A 73 -6.79 17.73 7.39
CA LYS A 73 -7.57 16.53 7.68
C LYS A 73 -7.41 15.44 6.61
N LYS A 74 -6.15 15.21 6.20
CA LYS A 74 -5.80 14.29 5.12
C LYS A 74 -4.67 13.36 5.52
N GLU A 75 -4.73 12.13 5.03
CA GLU A 75 -3.68 11.12 5.17
C GLU A 75 -3.30 10.59 3.78
N ILE A 76 -2.01 10.35 3.56
CA ILE A 76 -1.48 9.76 2.34
C ILE A 76 -0.78 8.46 2.72
N ASN A 77 -1.25 7.36 2.15
CA ASN A 77 -0.64 6.04 2.22
C ASN A 77 -0.23 5.63 0.80
N LEU A 78 1.08 5.64 0.53
CA LEU A 78 1.63 5.18 -0.73
C LEU A 78 2.29 3.82 -0.54
N GLN A 79 2.02 2.93 -1.47
CA GLN A 79 2.63 1.62 -1.57
C GLN A 79 3.23 1.46 -2.96
N THR A 80 4.46 0.97 -3.01
CA THR A 80 5.09 0.54 -4.25
C THR A 80 4.67 -0.89 -4.56
N TYR A 81 4.34 -1.15 -5.82
CA TYR A 81 3.96 -2.46 -6.31
C TYR A 81 5.03 -3.02 -7.25
N SER A 82 5.24 -4.33 -7.20
CA SER A 82 5.93 -5.10 -8.23
C SER A 82 5.33 -6.50 -8.30
N VAL A 83 5.43 -7.15 -9.46
CA VAL A 83 5.01 -8.55 -9.63
C VAL A 83 5.75 -9.47 -8.65
N LEU A 84 7.03 -9.22 -8.41
CA LEU A 84 7.81 -10.04 -7.47
C LEU A 84 7.39 -9.82 -6.00
N GLY A 85 7.00 -8.59 -5.65
CA GLY A 85 6.45 -8.27 -4.33
C GLY A 85 5.11 -8.96 -4.10
N ASP A 86 4.22 -8.90 -5.10
CA ASP A 86 2.92 -9.57 -5.06
C ASP A 86 3.06 -11.10 -5.01
N ALA A 87 3.95 -11.68 -5.82
CA ALA A 87 4.27 -13.11 -5.74
C ALA A 87 4.79 -13.51 -4.35
N ASN A 88 5.65 -12.69 -3.74
CA ASN A 88 6.11 -12.94 -2.38
C ASN A 88 4.99 -12.83 -1.34
N MET A 89 4.03 -11.92 -1.53
CA MET A 89 2.82 -11.84 -0.70
C MET A 89 1.98 -13.09 -0.82
N LEU A 90 1.66 -13.52 -2.05
CA LEU A 90 0.89 -14.73 -2.34
C LEU A 90 1.54 -15.97 -1.71
N MET A 91 2.86 -16.11 -1.82
CA MET A 91 3.61 -17.21 -1.18
C MET A 91 3.46 -17.25 0.34
N LYS A 92 3.43 -16.08 1.00
CA LYS A 92 3.30 -15.99 2.45
C LYS A 92 1.87 -16.23 2.92
N GLU A 93 0.89 -15.76 2.15
CA GLU A 93 -0.54 -15.92 2.47
C GLU A 93 -1.05 -17.34 2.18
N ASN A 94 -0.41 -18.06 1.25
CA ASN A 94 -0.76 -19.42 0.85
C ASN A 94 0.28 -20.45 1.31
N GLN A 95 0.76 -20.33 2.55
CA GLN A 95 1.59 -21.38 3.15
C GLN A 95 0.74 -22.62 3.47
N PRO A 96 1.33 -23.83 3.44
CA PRO A 96 0.65 -25.03 3.87
C PRO A 96 0.15 -24.89 5.31
N ILE A 97 -1.12 -25.21 5.56
CA ILE A 97 -1.67 -25.25 6.91
C ILE A 97 -0.96 -26.36 7.70
N SER A 98 -0.53 -26.04 8.91
CA SER A 98 0.13 -27.01 9.80
C SER A 98 -0.83 -28.12 10.24
N GLU A 99 -0.32 -29.30 10.61
CA GLU A 99 -1.16 -30.38 11.14
C GLU A 99 -1.95 -29.96 12.40
N GLU A 100 -1.34 -29.10 13.23
CA GLU A 100 -1.94 -28.56 14.44
C GLU A 100 -3.12 -27.65 14.12
N GLU A 101 -2.92 -26.70 13.20
CA GLU A 101 -3.96 -25.77 12.76
C GLU A 101 -5.10 -26.50 12.04
N TYR A 102 -4.78 -27.52 11.22
CA TYR A 102 -5.78 -28.37 10.61
C TYR A 102 -6.61 -29.14 11.65
N ALA A 103 -5.97 -29.66 12.70
CA ALA A 103 -6.66 -30.35 13.79
C ALA A 103 -7.58 -29.39 14.57
N GLU A 104 -7.19 -28.13 14.74
CA GLU A 104 -8.04 -27.10 15.34
C GLU A 104 -9.24 -26.76 14.46
N GLN A 105 -9.03 -26.55 13.16
CA GLN A 105 -10.12 -26.28 12.21
C GLN A 105 -11.12 -27.45 12.17
N LYS A 106 -10.68 -28.70 12.21
CA LYS A 106 -11.57 -29.87 12.33
C LYS A 106 -12.43 -29.87 13.60
N LYS A 107 -11.93 -29.36 14.72
CA LYS A 107 -12.75 -29.22 15.94
C LYS A 107 -13.84 -28.16 15.76
N VAL A 108 -13.57 -27.11 14.99
CA VAL A 108 -14.50 -25.99 14.75
C VAL A 108 -15.53 -26.34 13.69
N PHE A 109 -15.11 -26.85 12.54
CA PHE A 109 -15.96 -27.09 11.36
C PHE A 109 -16.51 -28.52 11.28
N GLY A 110 -16.06 -29.42 12.16
CA GLY A 110 -16.54 -30.79 12.27
C GLY A 110 -15.65 -31.84 11.60
N PRO A 111 -15.96 -33.13 11.82
CA PRO A 111 -15.11 -34.24 11.40
C PRO A 111 -15.00 -34.39 9.87
N ASP A 112 -15.99 -33.89 9.13
CA ASP A 112 -16.05 -33.95 7.66
C ASP A 112 -15.32 -32.78 6.99
N PHE A 113 -14.68 -31.89 7.75
CA PHE A 113 -13.87 -30.81 7.19
C PHE A 113 -12.64 -31.38 6.48
N VAL A 114 -12.48 -31.00 5.21
CA VAL A 114 -11.38 -31.39 4.33
C VAL A 114 -10.78 -30.12 3.73
N LEU A 115 -9.46 -30.00 3.80
CA LEU A 115 -8.73 -28.92 3.13
C LEU A 115 -8.75 -29.15 1.62
N ASP A 116 -8.87 -28.07 0.86
CA ASP A 116 -8.52 -28.11 -0.56
C ASP A 116 -7.01 -28.36 -0.75
N GLU A 117 -6.61 -28.65 -1.99
CA GLU A 117 -5.22 -29.00 -2.30
C GLU A 117 -4.25 -27.83 -2.05
N THR A 118 -4.69 -26.59 -2.28
CA THR A 118 -3.88 -25.38 -2.09
C THR A 118 -3.63 -25.11 -0.61
N ALA A 119 -4.67 -25.15 0.24
CA ALA A 119 -4.54 -24.98 1.68
C ALA A 119 -3.67 -26.08 2.31
N ARG A 120 -3.68 -27.28 1.72
CA ARG A 120 -2.88 -28.40 2.19
C ARG A 120 -1.40 -28.31 1.79
N ASN A 121 -1.12 -27.91 0.56
CA ASN A 121 0.23 -27.99 -0.02
C ASN A 121 0.92 -26.62 -0.16
N GLY A 122 0.18 -25.54 0.06
CA GLY A 122 0.56 -24.20 -0.35
C GLY A 122 0.62 -24.04 -1.87
N ILE A 123 1.09 -22.87 -2.31
CA ILE A 123 1.44 -22.61 -3.71
C ILE A 123 2.96 -22.66 -3.92
N THR A 124 3.37 -22.98 -5.15
CA THR A 124 4.77 -22.85 -5.59
C THR A 124 5.10 -21.41 -5.97
N TYR A 125 6.40 -21.09 -6.02
CA TYR A 125 6.84 -19.76 -6.43
C TYR A 125 6.46 -19.45 -7.88
N GLU A 126 6.53 -20.43 -8.77
CA GLU A 126 6.13 -20.29 -10.16
C GLU A 126 4.64 -19.99 -10.30
N GLU A 127 3.78 -20.67 -9.53
CA GLU A 127 2.34 -20.38 -9.48
C GLU A 127 2.07 -18.96 -8.95
N ALA A 128 2.75 -18.57 -7.87
CA ALA A 128 2.62 -17.23 -7.30
C ALA A 128 3.03 -16.11 -8.29
N VAL A 129 4.10 -16.32 -9.06
CA VAL A 129 4.54 -15.36 -10.08
C VAL A 129 3.53 -15.28 -11.24
N LEU A 130 2.98 -16.42 -11.69
CA LEU A 130 1.96 -16.42 -12.74
C LEU A 130 0.70 -15.69 -12.30
N GLU A 131 0.21 -15.97 -11.09
CA GLU A 131 -0.96 -15.29 -10.53
C GLU A 131 -0.72 -13.78 -10.33
N ALA A 132 0.46 -13.40 -9.80
CA ALA A 132 0.84 -11.98 -9.67
C ALA A 132 0.89 -11.27 -11.03
N GLN A 133 1.38 -11.94 -12.08
CA GLN A 133 1.36 -11.39 -13.44
C GLN A 133 -0.07 -11.19 -13.95
N GLU A 134 -0.95 -12.16 -13.77
CA GLU A 134 -2.37 -12.05 -14.13
C GLU A 134 -3.05 -10.91 -13.38
N ASN A 135 -2.82 -10.82 -12.06
CA ASN A 135 -3.32 -9.73 -11.22
C ASN A 135 -2.83 -8.36 -11.70
N SER A 136 -1.56 -8.25 -12.12
CA SER A 136 -0.99 -6.98 -12.62
C SER A 136 -1.67 -6.48 -13.90
N LEU A 137 -2.26 -7.37 -14.71
CA LEU A 137 -2.98 -7.03 -15.93
C LEU A 137 -4.40 -6.50 -15.62
N ILE A 138 -5.01 -7.01 -14.55
CA ILE A 138 -6.40 -6.72 -14.19
C ILE A 138 -6.48 -5.56 -13.17
N LYS A 139 -5.52 -5.45 -12.27
CA LYS A 139 -5.44 -4.45 -11.20
C LYS A 139 -4.08 -3.74 -11.23
N PRO A 140 -3.71 -3.07 -12.33
CA PRO A 140 -2.40 -2.47 -12.46
C PRO A 140 -2.14 -1.36 -11.44
N ALA A 141 -3.20 -0.76 -10.88
CA ALA A 141 -3.14 0.31 -9.89
C ALA A 141 -4.34 0.22 -8.97
N MET A 142 -4.14 0.52 -7.68
CA MET A 142 -5.23 0.75 -6.75
C MET A 142 -5.12 2.18 -6.22
N ILE A 143 -6.07 3.04 -6.61
CA ILE A 143 -6.10 4.44 -6.23
C ILE A 143 -7.52 4.80 -5.80
N TRP A 144 -7.69 5.07 -4.52
CA TRP A 144 -8.95 5.54 -3.99
C TRP A 144 -8.73 6.38 -2.74
N VAL A 145 -9.77 7.12 -2.38
CA VAL A 145 -9.85 7.87 -1.13
C VAL A 145 -10.97 7.28 -0.30
N GLU A 146 -10.67 7.04 0.97
CA GLU A 146 -11.63 6.58 1.97
C GLU A 146 -11.79 7.60 3.10
N LYS A 147 -12.91 7.53 3.81
CA LYS A 147 -13.09 8.27 5.07
C LYS A 147 -12.44 7.47 6.18
N GLY A 148 -11.68 8.15 7.01
CA GLY A 148 -11.03 7.57 8.18
C GLY A 148 -11.21 8.43 9.42
N ILE A 149 -10.82 7.85 10.55
CA ILE A 149 -10.69 8.55 11.82
C ILE A 149 -9.25 8.38 12.27
N TYR A 150 -8.61 9.49 12.63
CA TYR A 150 -7.29 9.51 13.25
C TYR A 150 -7.42 9.93 14.71
N TRP A 151 -6.76 9.21 15.62
CA TRP A 151 -6.69 9.57 17.03
C TRP A 151 -5.51 10.50 17.27
N GLU A 152 -5.77 11.76 17.60
CA GLU A 152 -4.72 12.71 17.99
C GLU A 152 -4.48 12.63 19.50
N VAL A 153 -3.23 12.38 19.87
CA VAL A 153 -2.82 12.26 21.28
C VAL A 153 -2.76 13.65 21.91
N ALA A 154 -3.53 13.84 22.97
CA ALA A 154 -3.58 15.06 23.77
C ALA A 154 -3.57 14.66 25.25
N PRO A 155 -2.38 14.53 25.87
CA PRO A 155 -2.23 14.00 27.23
C PRO A 155 -2.88 14.85 28.33
N ASP A 156 -3.20 16.10 28.01
CA ASP A 156 -3.90 17.06 28.87
C ASP A 156 -5.43 16.85 28.91
N LEU A 157 -5.98 16.05 27.99
CA LEU A 157 -7.38 15.62 28.00
C LEU A 157 -7.55 14.34 28.83
N SER A 158 -8.70 14.21 29.50
CA SER A 158 -9.01 13.05 30.35
C SER A 158 -9.00 11.71 29.60
N GLU A 159 -9.25 11.74 28.29
CA GLU A 159 -9.27 10.57 27.41
C GLU A 159 -7.90 10.29 26.77
N GLY A 160 -6.89 11.16 26.99
CA GLY A 160 -5.56 11.06 26.41
C GLY A 160 -5.46 11.46 24.94
N GLY A 161 -6.56 11.89 24.32
CA GLY A 161 -6.63 12.29 22.91
C GLY A 161 -8.04 12.60 22.43
N TYR A 162 -8.21 12.75 21.12
CA TYR A 162 -9.50 12.95 20.46
C TYR A 162 -9.51 12.43 19.01
N GLU A 163 -10.70 12.10 18.51
CA GLU A 163 -10.90 11.65 17.13
C GLU A 163 -10.94 12.82 16.14
N VAL A 164 -10.19 12.69 15.05
CA VAL A 164 -10.15 13.63 13.93
C VAL A 164 -10.62 12.90 12.68
N PRO A 165 -11.79 13.27 12.12
CA PRO A 165 -12.21 12.76 10.82
C PRO A 165 -11.23 13.22 9.74
N ILE A 166 -10.78 12.29 8.90
CA ILE A 166 -9.83 12.53 7.82
C ILE A 166 -10.28 11.86 6.52
N GLU A 167 -9.74 12.31 5.41
CA GLU A 167 -9.75 11.58 4.14
C GLU A 167 -8.37 10.95 3.92
N ARG A 168 -8.33 9.64 3.64
CA ARG A 168 -7.09 8.90 3.38
C ARG A 168 -7.01 8.55 1.91
N LEU A 169 -5.96 8.99 1.23
CA LEU A 169 -5.58 8.47 -0.08
C LEU A 169 -4.82 7.16 0.10
N ILE A 170 -5.32 6.09 -0.51
CA ILE A 170 -4.55 4.87 -0.77
C ILE A 170 -4.11 4.89 -2.23
N LEU A 171 -2.81 4.77 -2.46
CA LEU A 171 -2.22 4.68 -3.78
C LEU A 171 -1.18 3.56 -3.79
N THR A 172 -1.53 2.47 -4.44
CA THR A 172 -0.64 1.32 -4.68
C THR A 172 -0.37 1.22 -6.17
N TRP A 173 0.88 1.42 -6.58
CA TRP A 173 1.27 1.32 -7.99
C TRP A 173 2.76 1.03 -8.18
N GLU A 174 3.13 0.61 -9.39
CA GLU A 174 4.51 0.37 -9.80
C GLU A 174 5.25 1.67 -10.10
N ILE A 175 6.58 1.57 -10.17
CA ILE A 175 7.46 2.64 -10.61
C ILE A 175 7.71 2.46 -12.12
N SER A 176 6.95 3.19 -12.93
CA SER A 176 7.05 3.10 -14.40
C SER A 176 6.61 4.38 -15.11
N GLU A 177 6.95 4.48 -16.40
CA GLU A 177 6.58 5.62 -17.25
C GLU A 177 5.06 5.80 -17.38
N ARG A 178 4.30 4.70 -17.34
CA ARG A 178 2.83 4.76 -17.41
C ARG A 178 2.21 5.20 -16.09
N ALA A 179 2.81 4.83 -14.97
CA ALA A 179 2.26 5.03 -13.64
C ALA A 179 2.50 6.45 -13.13
N GLU A 180 3.69 7.02 -13.34
CA GLU A 180 4.08 8.31 -12.78
C GLU A 180 3.09 9.45 -13.06
N PRO A 181 2.65 9.71 -14.32
CA PRO A 181 1.76 10.84 -14.59
C PRO A 181 0.40 10.69 -13.90
N LYS A 182 -0.06 9.46 -13.74
CA LYS A 182 -1.35 9.14 -13.12
C LYS A 182 -1.28 9.18 -11.60
N ALA A 183 -0.16 8.77 -11.01
CA ALA A 183 0.11 8.98 -9.60
C ALA A 183 0.17 10.47 -9.24
N ILE A 184 0.86 11.27 -10.07
CA ILE A 184 0.88 12.75 -9.94
C ILE A 184 -0.55 13.29 -10.02
N GLN A 185 -1.34 12.88 -11.01
CA GLN A 185 -2.73 13.30 -11.15
C GLN A 185 -3.58 12.97 -9.90
N ALA A 186 -3.44 11.76 -9.34
CA ALA A 186 -4.16 11.35 -8.13
C ALA A 186 -3.77 12.23 -6.92
N LEU A 187 -2.47 12.47 -6.74
CA LEU A 187 -1.95 13.32 -5.68
C LEU A 187 -2.41 14.78 -5.85
N GLU A 188 -2.39 15.32 -7.06
CA GLU A 188 -2.89 16.66 -7.36
C GLU A 188 -4.37 16.79 -6.98
N LEU A 189 -5.21 15.86 -7.45
CA LEU A 189 -6.64 15.85 -7.12
C LEU A 189 -6.85 15.70 -5.60
N PHE A 190 -6.06 14.86 -4.93
CA PHE A 190 -6.17 14.68 -3.50
C PHE A 190 -5.78 15.95 -2.72
N LEU A 191 -4.71 16.63 -3.12
CA LEU A 191 -4.18 17.81 -2.42
C LEU A 191 -4.97 19.09 -2.67
N HIS A 192 -5.82 19.13 -3.70
CA HIS A 192 -6.72 20.28 -3.92
C HIS A 192 -7.57 20.60 -2.67
N PRO A 193 -7.82 21.89 -2.38
CA PRO A 193 -8.63 22.30 -1.25
C PRO A 193 -10.03 21.67 -1.25
N GLY A 194 -10.55 21.34 -0.07
CA GLY A 194 -11.85 20.70 0.11
C GLY A 194 -11.81 19.17 0.07
N GLN A 195 -13.01 18.57 0.11
CA GLN A 195 -13.22 17.12 0.14
C GLN A 195 -12.64 16.47 -1.12
N ALA A 196 -11.80 15.46 -0.93
CA ALA A 196 -11.08 14.76 -2.00
C ALA A 196 -11.78 13.48 -2.45
N MET A 197 -12.61 12.85 -1.60
CA MET A 197 -13.16 11.51 -1.86
C MET A 197 -13.85 11.40 -3.22
N GLU A 198 -14.88 12.21 -3.46
CA GLU A 198 -15.63 12.17 -4.73
C GLU A 198 -14.77 12.55 -5.93
N ARG A 199 -13.87 13.53 -5.74
CA ARG A 199 -13.01 14.05 -6.81
C ARG A 199 -11.97 13.04 -7.28
N VAL A 200 -11.36 12.30 -6.36
CA VAL A 200 -10.37 11.27 -6.72
C VAL A 200 -11.08 10.01 -7.21
N ASN A 201 -12.10 9.54 -6.48
CA ASN A 201 -12.75 8.27 -6.79
C ASN A 201 -13.50 8.30 -8.12
N SER A 202 -14.10 9.43 -8.52
CA SER A 202 -14.73 9.54 -9.85
C SER A 202 -13.76 9.37 -11.03
N VAL A 203 -12.46 9.55 -10.83
CA VAL A 203 -11.43 9.41 -11.86
C VAL A 203 -10.80 8.01 -11.85
N PHE A 204 -10.57 7.46 -10.66
CA PHE A 204 -9.74 6.25 -10.49
C PHE A 204 -10.50 5.03 -9.95
N SER A 205 -11.70 5.22 -9.42
CA SER A 205 -12.59 4.16 -8.94
C SER A 205 -14.04 4.47 -9.35
N PRO A 206 -14.32 4.69 -10.66
CA PRO A 206 -15.69 4.90 -11.10
C PRO A 206 -16.52 3.65 -10.77
N ASP A 207 -17.74 3.85 -10.28
CA ASP A 207 -18.68 2.73 -10.09
C ASP A 207 -18.75 1.91 -11.39
N PRO A 208 -18.80 0.55 -11.29
CA PRO A 208 -19.01 -0.27 -12.47
C PRO A 208 -20.32 0.16 -13.14
N ALA A 209 -20.24 0.60 -14.39
CA ALA A 209 -21.41 0.91 -15.22
C ALA A 209 -22.23 -0.35 -15.54
#